data_AF-A0A956E977-F1
#
_entry.id   AF-A0A956E977-F1
#
_cell.length_a   1.000
_cell.length_b   1.000
_cell.length_c   1.000
_cell.angle_alpha   90.00
_cell.angle_beta   90.00
_cell.angle_gamma   90.00
#
_symmetry.space_group_name_H-M   'P 1'
#
loop_
_entity.id
_entity.type
_entity.pdbx_description
1 polymer ?
#
loop_
_entity_poly.entity_id
_entity_poly.type
_entity_poly.pdbx_seq_one_letter_code
_entity_poly.pdbx_strand_id
1 'polypeptide(L)'
;MSLIVFSQVPLEPASLLRAANQVSRSLPAPLDLDVAGFEETAALGAPTGHPRLISARLSVDVSHRDATARYGLDQHANDDLNRGLAREAEKRGNAHGMAQLAERCPWVWRVASDGPLESPLTWLLCATLAACGLGPVLPPDQATLFGVRGARIRAGV
;
A
#
# COMPACT_ATOMS: atom_id res chain seq x y z
N MET A 1 7.41 4.00 12.35
CA MET A 1 6.71 4.77 11.28
C MET A 1 6.36 3.81 10.16
N SER A 2 5.42 4.09 9.26
CA SER A 2 4.97 3.18 8.19
C SER A 2 4.68 3.95 6.90
N LEU A 3 4.73 3.28 5.75
CA LEU A 3 4.19 3.86 4.50
C LEU A 3 2.69 3.60 4.40
N ILE A 4 1.95 4.50 3.77
CA ILE A 4 0.53 4.31 3.51
C ILE A 4 0.30 4.27 2.01
N VAL A 5 -0.37 3.23 1.52
CA VAL A 5 -0.85 3.12 0.14
C VAL A 5 -2.37 3.20 0.15
N PHE A 6 -2.94 4.24 -0.45
CA PHE A 6 -4.39 4.41 -0.53
C PHE A 6 -5.01 3.40 -1.50
N SER A 7 -6.26 2.98 -1.32
CA SER A 7 -6.91 1.95 -2.15
C SER A 7 -8.37 2.25 -2.45
N GLN A 8 -8.79 2.07 -3.71
CA GLN A 8 -10.19 2.19 -4.11
C GLN A 8 -11.04 0.96 -3.75
N VAL A 9 -10.40 -0.19 -3.58
CA VAL A 9 -11.09 -1.47 -3.38
C VAL A 9 -10.61 -2.14 -2.08
N PRO A 10 -11.51 -2.74 -1.28
CA PRO A 10 -11.07 -3.72 -0.31
C PRO A 10 -10.58 -4.92 -1.12
N LEU A 11 -9.27 -5.09 -1.19
CA LEU A 11 -8.73 -6.30 -1.79
C LEU A 11 -8.59 -7.34 -0.69
N GLU A 12 -9.30 -8.44 -0.88
CA GLU A 12 -8.95 -9.71 -0.27
C GLU A 12 -7.45 -9.95 -0.49
N PRO A 13 -6.68 -10.34 0.53
CA PRO A 13 -5.22 -10.44 0.42
C PRO A 13 -4.78 -11.33 -0.73
N ALA A 14 -5.45 -12.46 -0.96
CA ALA A 14 -5.18 -13.34 -2.10
C ALA A 14 -5.38 -12.65 -3.46
N SER A 15 -6.38 -11.77 -3.57
CA SER A 15 -6.61 -10.96 -4.76
C SER A 15 -5.59 -9.84 -4.89
N LEU A 16 -5.19 -9.21 -3.78
CA LEU A 16 -4.08 -8.25 -3.77
C LEU A 16 -2.80 -8.89 -4.30
N LEU A 17 -2.43 -10.06 -3.80
CA LEU A 17 -1.20 -10.75 -4.20
C LEU A 17 -1.22 -11.19 -5.66
N ARG A 18 -2.35 -11.72 -6.14
CA ARG A 18 -2.50 -12.05 -7.56
C ARG A 18 -2.35 -10.82 -8.43
N ALA A 19 -3.00 -9.71 -8.06
CA ALA A 19 -2.86 -8.45 -8.77
C ALA A 19 -1.42 -7.93 -8.71
N ALA A 20 -0.78 -7.96 -7.54
CA ALA A 20 0.59 -7.51 -7.32
C ALA A 20 1.59 -8.33 -8.14
N ASN A 21 1.51 -9.66 -8.11
CA ASN A 21 2.35 -10.53 -8.92
C ASN A 21 2.09 -10.34 -10.43
N GLN A 22 0.85 -10.13 -10.84
CA GLN A 22 0.51 -9.87 -12.25
C GLN A 22 1.08 -8.53 -12.73
N VAL A 23 0.87 -7.46 -11.95
CA VAL A 23 1.35 -6.10 -12.26
C VAL A 23 2.87 -6.05 -12.19
N SER A 24 3.48 -6.66 -11.18
CA SER A 24 4.93 -6.77 -11.00
C SER A 24 5.63 -7.28 -12.27
N ARG A 25 5.08 -8.32 -12.91
CA ARG A 25 5.62 -8.88 -14.17
C ARG A 25 5.61 -7.91 -15.35
N SER A 26 4.77 -6.88 -15.30
CA SER A 26 4.71 -5.81 -16.31
C SER A 26 5.60 -4.61 -15.97
N LEU A 27 6.20 -4.56 -14.77
CA LEU A 27 7.09 -3.49 -14.36
C LEU A 27 8.53 -3.80 -14.80
N PRO A 28 9.36 -2.77 -15.08
CA PRO A 28 10.76 -2.98 -15.48
C PRO A 28 11.64 -3.68 -14.43
N ALA A 29 11.18 -3.73 -13.18
CA ALA A 29 11.84 -4.39 -12.07
C ALA A 29 10.81 -5.27 -11.34
N PRO A 30 10.61 -6.52 -11.80
CA PRO A 30 9.63 -7.40 -11.20
C PRO A 30 10.06 -7.81 -9.79
N LEU A 31 9.08 -7.81 -8.89
CA LEU A 31 9.09 -8.42 -7.57
C LEU A 31 8.47 -9.82 -7.63
N ASP A 32 9.05 -10.72 -6.86
CA ASP A 32 8.36 -11.95 -6.46
C ASP A 32 7.77 -11.72 -5.06
N LEU A 33 6.43 -11.87 -4.96
CA LEU A 33 5.70 -11.73 -3.70
C LEU A 33 5.14 -13.08 -3.28
N ASP A 34 5.55 -13.54 -2.10
CA ASP A 34 5.05 -14.76 -1.47
C ASP A 34 4.37 -14.48 -0.14
N VAL A 35 3.37 -15.30 0.20
CA VAL A 35 2.61 -15.15 1.45
C VAL A 35 3.33 -15.86 2.58
N ALA A 36 3.73 -15.09 3.59
CA ALA A 36 4.29 -15.63 4.83
C ALA A 36 3.22 -15.88 5.89
N GLY A 37 2.10 -15.13 5.87
CA GLY A 37 1.01 -15.30 6.83
C GLY A 37 -0.14 -14.33 6.58
N PHE A 38 -1.33 -14.67 7.07
CA PHE A 38 -2.54 -13.85 6.92
C PHE A 38 -3.41 -13.92 8.17
N GLU A 39 -3.87 -12.76 8.62
CA GLU A 39 -4.81 -12.60 9.73
C GLU A 39 -5.94 -11.67 9.28
N GLU A 40 -7.19 -12.11 9.48
CA GLU A 40 -8.37 -11.32 9.18
C GLU A 40 -9.12 -10.96 10.45
N THR A 41 -9.58 -9.71 10.55
CA THR A 41 -10.52 -9.31 11.58
C THR A 41 -11.78 -8.76 10.91
N ALA A 42 -12.87 -9.51 11.03
CA ALA A 42 -14.19 -9.10 10.59
C ALA A 42 -15.07 -8.71 11.78
N ALA A 43 -15.90 -7.68 11.60
CA ALA A 43 -16.99 -7.38 12.51
C ALA A 43 -18.25 -8.04 11.99
N LEU A 44 -18.97 -8.69 12.90
CA LEU A 44 -20.38 -8.97 12.72
C LEU A 44 -21.16 -7.66 12.87
N GLY A 45 -21.86 -7.22 11.82
CA GLY A 45 -22.65 -5.98 11.86
C GLY A 45 -23.91 -6.00 11.00
N ALA A 46 -25.08 -6.01 11.66
CA ALA A 46 -26.46 -5.79 11.17
C ALA A 46 -27.08 -6.88 10.24
N PRO A 47 -28.43 -6.96 10.10
CA PRO A 47 -29.21 -8.20 10.03
C PRO A 47 -29.11 -9.03 8.73
N THR A 48 -28.23 -8.67 7.81
CA THR A 48 -28.00 -9.43 6.57
C THR A 48 -26.88 -10.47 6.68
N GLY A 49 -26.19 -10.56 7.82
CA GLY A 49 -25.33 -11.71 8.16
C GLY A 49 -24.01 -11.82 7.38
N HIS A 50 -23.64 -10.82 6.57
CA HIS A 50 -22.34 -10.80 5.90
C HIS A 50 -21.28 -10.12 6.78
N PRO A 51 -20.13 -10.77 7.05
CA PRO A 51 -19.02 -10.12 7.74
C PRO A 51 -18.57 -8.88 6.96
N ARG A 52 -18.45 -7.72 7.62
CA ARG A 52 -17.72 -6.58 7.08
C ARG A 52 -16.27 -6.71 7.54
N LEU A 53 -15.35 -6.82 6.58
CA LEU A 53 -13.92 -6.73 6.86
C LEU A 53 -13.65 -5.39 7.56
N ILE A 54 -13.09 -5.44 8.78
CA ILE A 54 -12.68 -4.23 9.51
C ILE A 54 -11.22 -3.94 9.16
N SER A 55 -10.41 -4.99 9.20
CA SER A 55 -8.98 -4.94 8.93
C SER A 55 -8.45 -6.31 8.52
N ALA A 56 -7.44 -6.30 7.66
CA ALA A 56 -6.70 -7.48 7.26
C ALA A 56 -5.21 -7.22 7.47
N ARG A 57 -4.48 -8.19 7.99
CA ARG A 57 -3.03 -8.14 8.10
C ARG A 57 -2.43 -9.27 7.27
N LEU A 58 -1.59 -8.90 6.31
CA LEU A 58 -0.88 -9.83 5.44
C LEU A 58 0.62 -9.69 5.68
N SER A 59 1.30 -10.79 5.95
CA SER A 59 2.75 -10.86 5.94
C SER A 59 3.21 -11.37 4.58
N VAL A 60 4.07 -10.60 3.90
CA VAL A 60 4.61 -10.95 2.58
C VAL A 60 6.12 -11.00 2.63
N ASP A 61 6.68 -12.05 2.04
CA ASP A 61 8.09 -12.09 1.68
C ASP A 61 8.23 -11.53 0.26
N VAL A 62 9.07 -10.51 0.11
CA VAL A 62 9.28 -9.82 -1.15
C VAL A 62 10.73 -10.00 -1.55
N SER A 63 10.93 -10.52 -2.76
CA SER A 63 12.26 -10.73 -3.32
C SER A 63 12.43 -9.93 -4.61
N HIS A 64 13.61 -9.33 -4.77
CA HIS A 64 14.04 -8.66 -6.00
C HIS A 64 15.55 -8.83 -6.18
N ARG A 65 15.96 -9.53 -7.25
CA ARG A 65 17.37 -9.89 -7.49
C ARG A 65 17.94 -10.60 -6.25
N ASP A 66 19.01 -10.08 -5.66
CA ASP A 66 19.70 -10.66 -4.51
C ASP A 66 19.18 -10.12 -3.15
N ALA A 67 18.07 -9.37 -3.15
CA ALA A 67 17.49 -8.80 -1.93
C ALA A 67 16.14 -9.45 -1.60
N THR A 68 15.99 -9.88 -0.35
CA THR A 68 14.72 -10.39 0.20
C THR A 68 14.42 -9.66 1.51
N ALA A 69 13.15 -9.29 1.70
CA ALA A 69 12.69 -8.70 2.95
C ALA A 69 11.23 -9.09 3.23
N ARG A 70 10.90 -9.18 4.52
CA ARG A 70 9.54 -9.42 4.99
C ARG A 70 8.84 -8.10 5.30
N TYR A 71 7.57 -8.02 4.91
CA TYR A 71 6.71 -6.86 5.14
C TYR A 71 5.39 -7.27 5.78
N GLY A 72 4.91 -6.45 6.71
CA GLY A 72 3.54 -6.48 7.19
C GLY A 72 2.70 -5.47 6.40
N LEU A 73 1.55 -5.89 5.91
CA LEU A 73 0.59 -5.08 5.18
C LEU A 73 -0.72 -5.07 5.97
N ASP A 74 -1.01 -3.95 6.64
CA ASP A 74 -2.22 -3.76 7.43
C ASP A 74 -3.24 -2.95 6.63
N GLN A 75 -4.33 -3.57 6.22
CA GLN A 75 -5.47 -2.90 5.62
C GLN A 75 -6.43 -2.39 6.69
N HIS A 76 -6.90 -1.16 6.53
CA HIS A 76 -8.01 -0.61 7.31
C HIS A 76 -8.74 0.47 6.51
N ALA A 77 -9.91 0.87 7.02
CA ALA A 77 -10.69 1.94 6.41
C ALA A 77 -9.88 3.26 6.38
N ASN A 78 -10.02 4.01 5.29
CA ASN A 78 -9.45 5.35 5.20
C ASN A 78 -10.22 6.28 6.15
N ASP A 79 -9.60 6.69 7.24
CA ASP A 79 -10.15 7.60 8.23
C ASP A 79 -9.78 9.07 7.94
N ASP A 80 -10.30 9.99 8.77
CA ASP A 80 -10.03 11.43 8.62
C ASP A 80 -8.56 11.78 8.89
N LEU A 81 -7.87 10.99 9.72
CA LEU A 81 -6.45 11.17 9.98
C LEU A 81 -5.65 10.94 8.70
N ASN A 82 -5.82 9.80 8.03
CA ASN A 82 -5.08 9.48 6.81
C ASN A 82 -5.39 10.49 5.69
N ARG A 83 -6.65 10.94 5.57
CA ARG A 83 -7.03 12.04 4.66
C ARG A 83 -6.32 13.35 5.01
N GLY A 84 -6.25 13.72 6.29
CA GLY A 84 -5.54 14.90 6.76
C GLY A 84 -4.05 14.85 6.42
N LEU A 85 -3.40 13.71 6.68
CA LEU A 85 -1.98 13.49 6.34
C LEU A 85 -1.72 13.64 4.84
N ALA A 86 -2.61 13.11 3.99
CA ALA A 86 -2.51 13.25 2.54
C ALA A 86 -2.58 14.72 2.10
N ARG A 87 -3.52 15.50 2.65
CA ARG A 87 -3.65 16.95 2.36
C ARG A 87 -2.39 17.72 2.76
N GLU A 88 -1.85 17.45 3.94
CA GLU A 88 -0.64 18.14 4.41
C GLU A 88 0.61 17.76 3.60
N ALA A 89 0.75 16.49 3.23
CA ALA A 89 1.84 16.06 2.36
C ALA A 89 1.74 16.66 0.95
N GLU A 90 0.53 16.77 0.38
CA GLU A 90 0.32 17.46 -0.91
C GLU A 90 0.79 18.92 -0.84
N LYS A 91 0.40 19.66 0.22
CA LYS A 91 0.82 21.05 0.42
C LYS A 91 2.34 21.20 0.51
N ARG A 92 3.01 20.31 1.25
CA ARG A 92 4.48 20.34 1.42
C ARG A 92 5.20 20.03 0.11
N GLY A 93 4.71 19.04 -0.63
CA GLY A 93 5.36 18.52 -1.83
C GLY A 93 4.94 19.14 -3.15
N ASN A 94 4.00 20.09 -3.15
CA ASN A 94 3.36 20.65 -4.34
C ASN A 94 2.76 19.59 -5.29
N ALA A 95 2.31 18.45 -4.73
CA ALA A 95 1.83 17.27 -5.49
C ALA A 95 0.33 17.37 -5.81
N HIS A 96 -0.06 18.40 -6.54
CA HIS A 96 -1.46 18.79 -6.80
C HIS A 96 -2.36 17.63 -7.27
N GLY A 97 -3.50 17.46 -6.60
CA GLY A 97 -4.57 16.52 -6.96
C GLY A 97 -4.41 15.12 -6.36
N MET A 98 -3.30 14.82 -5.69
CA MET A 98 -3.07 13.54 -5.04
C MET A 98 -3.89 13.38 -3.75
N ALA A 99 -4.12 14.46 -2.99
CA ALA A 99 -4.96 14.43 -1.81
C ALA A 99 -6.43 14.15 -2.17
N GLN A 100 -6.95 14.74 -3.25
CA GLN A 100 -8.29 14.41 -3.76
C GLN A 100 -8.41 12.96 -4.21
N LEU A 101 -7.35 12.40 -4.82
CA LEU A 101 -7.33 10.98 -5.16
C LEU A 101 -7.34 10.10 -3.90
N ALA A 102 -6.55 10.46 -2.89
CA ALA A 102 -6.53 9.78 -1.59
C ALA A 102 -7.90 9.80 -0.89
N GLU A 103 -8.65 10.90 -0.99
CA GLU A 103 -10.00 11.02 -0.42
C GLU A 103 -11.01 10.08 -1.06
N ARG A 104 -10.84 9.77 -2.35
CA ARG A 104 -11.70 8.83 -3.08
C ARG A 104 -11.40 7.37 -2.77
N CYS A 105 -10.33 7.09 -2.03
CA CYS A 105 -9.95 5.74 -1.61
C CYS A 105 -10.63 5.41 -0.27
N PRO A 106 -11.57 4.46 -0.20
CA PRO A 106 -12.20 4.07 1.06
C PRO A 106 -11.28 3.22 1.95
N TRP A 107 -10.16 2.72 1.43
CA TRP A 107 -9.23 1.86 2.17
C TRP A 107 -7.80 2.38 2.08
N VAL A 108 -6.97 1.96 3.02
CA VAL A 108 -5.53 2.17 2.99
C VAL A 108 -4.81 0.89 3.40
N TRP A 109 -3.58 0.73 2.92
CA TRP A 109 -2.65 -0.30 3.34
C TRP A 109 -1.44 0.35 4.02
N ARG A 110 -1.22 0.04 5.29
CA ARG A 110 0.01 0.40 6.00
C ARG A 110 1.06 -0.67 5.73
N VAL A 111 2.19 -0.24 5.18
CA VAL A 111 3.36 -1.08 4.93
C VAL A 111 4.33 -0.89 6.09
N ALA A 112 4.58 -1.96 6.82
CA ALA A 112 5.60 -2.09 7.84
C ALA A 112 6.70 -3.04 7.36
N SER A 113 7.94 -2.77 7.75
CA SER A 113 9.09 -3.63 7.48
C SER A 113 9.91 -3.74 8.75
N ASP A 114 10.57 -4.88 8.94
CA ASP A 114 11.58 -5.05 9.99
C ASP A 114 12.90 -4.35 9.61
N GLY A 115 13.05 -3.95 8.35
CA GLY A 115 14.19 -3.18 7.82
C GLY A 115 13.89 -1.69 7.58
N PRO A 116 14.86 -0.94 7.01
CA PRO A 116 14.68 0.46 6.68
C PRO A 116 13.56 0.67 5.64
N LEU A 117 12.55 1.46 6.00
CA LEU A 117 11.40 1.78 5.12
C LEU A 117 11.77 2.62 3.89
N GLU A 118 12.97 3.20 3.89
CA GLU A 118 13.49 3.95 2.75
C GLU A 118 14.25 3.06 1.75
N SER A 119 14.31 1.74 1.99
CA SER A 119 15.00 0.83 1.08
C SER A 119 14.34 0.83 -0.32
N PRO A 120 15.14 0.66 -1.40
CA PRO A 120 14.61 0.55 -2.76
C PRO A 120 13.54 -0.54 -2.90
N LEU A 121 13.69 -1.67 -2.18
CA LEU A 121 12.75 -2.78 -2.19
C LEU A 121 11.39 -2.39 -1.60
N THR A 122 11.37 -1.60 -0.52
CA THR A 122 10.14 -1.09 0.08
C THR A 122 9.39 -0.16 -0.87
N TRP A 123 10.11 0.72 -1.56
CA TRP A 123 9.52 1.62 -2.55
C TRP A 123 8.99 0.90 -3.78
N LEU A 124 9.69 -0.16 -4.22
CA LEU A 124 9.26 -1.00 -5.33
C LEU A 124 7.97 -1.77 -4.98
N LEU A 125 7.87 -2.26 -3.74
CA LEU A 125 6.63 -2.85 -3.22
C LEU A 125 5.50 -1.83 -3.24
N CYS A 126 5.71 -0.62 -2.71
CA CYS A 126 4.70 0.43 -2.68
C CYS A 126 4.27 0.85 -4.11
N ALA A 127 5.20 0.92 -5.06
CA ALA A 127 4.90 1.21 -6.46
C ALA A 127 4.06 0.10 -7.11
N THR A 128 4.38 -1.17 -6.82
CA THR A 128 3.63 -2.33 -7.31
C THR A 128 2.22 -2.33 -6.74
N LEU A 129 2.09 -2.09 -5.44
CA LEU A 129 0.82 -1.92 -4.75
C LEU A 129 0.02 -0.77 -5.40
N ALA A 130 0.57 0.45 -5.50
CA ALA A 130 -0.06 1.57 -6.19
C ALA A 130 -0.53 1.20 -7.63
N ALA A 131 0.28 0.46 -8.38
CA ALA A 131 -0.08 0.07 -9.74
C ALA A 131 -1.26 -0.93 -9.82
N CYS A 132 -1.60 -1.64 -8.75
CA CYS A 132 -2.73 -2.58 -8.68
C CYS A 132 -4.11 -1.92 -8.52
N GLY A 133 -4.24 -0.63 -8.83
CA GLY A 133 -5.45 0.16 -8.56
C GLY A 133 -5.49 0.77 -7.16
N LEU A 134 -4.32 0.85 -6.52
CA LEU A 134 -4.14 1.56 -5.26
C LEU A 134 -3.73 3.02 -5.59
N GLY A 135 -4.33 3.98 -4.91
CA GLY A 135 -4.10 5.42 -5.10
C GLY A 135 -2.67 5.87 -4.73
N PRO A 136 -2.51 7.09 -4.22
CA PRO A 136 -1.17 7.61 -3.93
C PRO A 136 -0.48 6.84 -2.79
N VAL A 137 0.84 6.99 -2.71
CA VAL A 137 1.71 6.49 -1.64
C VAL A 137 2.15 7.67 -0.79
N LEU A 138 1.93 7.57 0.52
CA LEU A 138 2.43 8.51 1.51
C LEU A 138 3.65 7.90 2.22
N PRO A 139 4.84 8.54 2.14
CA PRO A 139 6.04 8.12 2.85
C PRO A 139 5.91 8.27 4.38
N PRO A 140 6.82 7.64 5.14
CA PRO A 140 6.84 7.75 6.59
C PRO A 140 7.15 9.19 7.07
N ASP A 141 7.95 9.93 6.30
CA ASP A 141 8.31 11.34 6.55
C ASP A 141 7.19 12.33 6.18
N GLN A 142 6.15 11.86 5.49
CA GLN A 142 5.03 12.66 4.99
C GLN A 142 5.48 13.90 4.19
N ALA A 143 6.62 13.81 3.50
CA ALA A 143 7.19 14.95 2.78
C ALA A 143 6.36 15.31 1.53
N THR A 144 5.80 14.31 0.84
CA THR A 144 4.96 14.48 -0.35
C THR A 144 4.14 13.21 -0.64
N LEU A 145 3.13 13.29 -1.50
CA LEU A 145 2.42 12.13 -2.04
C LEU A 145 3.03 11.69 -3.37
N PHE A 146 3.17 10.38 -3.56
CA PHE A 146 3.68 9.79 -4.79
C PHE A 146 2.61 8.99 -5.51
N GLY A 147 2.43 9.24 -6.81
CA GLY A 147 1.82 8.25 -7.68
C GLY A 147 2.80 7.11 -7.99
N VAL A 148 2.33 6.11 -8.75
CA VAL A 148 3.15 4.95 -9.20
C VAL A 148 4.51 5.37 -9.73
N ARG A 149 4.55 6.36 -10.64
CA ARG A 149 5.80 6.86 -11.24
C ARG A 149 6.77 7.41 -10.19
N GLY A 150 6.28 8.19 -9.23
CA GLY A 150 7.12 8.79 -8.19
C GLY A 150 7.71 7.72 -7.24
N ALA A 151 6.90 6.72 -6.89
CA ALA A 151 7.34 5.60 -6.07
C ALA A 151 8.43 4.76 -6.78
N ARG A 152 8.33 4.57 -8.09
CA ARG A 152 9.37 3.88 -8.89
C ARG A 152 10.69 4.64 -8.91
N ILE A 153 10.65 5.95 -9.13
CA ILE A 153 11.85 6.80 -9.11
C ILE A 153 12.57 6.69 -7.76
N ARG A 154 11.82 6.67 -6.64
CA ARG A 154 12.36 6.44 -5.29
C ARG A 154 12.97 5.05 -5.12
N ALA A 155 12.45 4.04 -5.81
CA ALA A 155 13.02 2.70 -5.86
C ALA A 155 14.27 2.60 -6.77
N GLY A 156 14.64 3.66 -7.49
CA GLY A 156 15.77 3.67 -8.41
C GLY A 156 15.50 3.06 -9.79
N VAL A 157 14.22 3.01 -10.22
CA VAL A 157 13.73 2.38 -11.47
C VAL A 157 12.66 3.18 -12.22
#